data_AF-A0A940VWQ2-F1
#
_entry.id   AF-A0A940VWQ2-F1
#
_cell.length_a   1.000
_cell.length_b   1.000
_cell.length_c   1.000
_cell.angle_alpha   90.00
_cell.angle_beta   90.00
_cell.angle_gamma   90.00
#
_symmetry.space_group_name_H-M   'P 1'
#
loop_
_entity.id
_entity.type
_entity.pdbx_description
1 polymer ?
#
loop_
_entity_poly.entity_id
_entity_poly.type
_entity_poly.pdbx_seq_one_letter_code
_entity_poly.pdbx_strand_id
1 'polypeptide(L)'
;TTIFPEYYKIDGTWVLLNQGRMDGVVVLHDDGKLEVKEFRRLAVGDRVFVGRTEDGRDGIFVHPAGFNQGENDAETFAFRTGRSRETSYSRDYDRLYELLRYEKEHGYIVWVLGPAVVFDWDSKQALISLIENGYVDAILAGNALATHDLEGALFQTALGQDIYTQESVANGHYHHLDVLNQAREHETISQFVAAKNIQDSVVSACIRTGIPMVLAGSIRDDGPLPEVIADAYTAQNSMRQQAKQATTVICLATQLHSIATGNMTPAYQSVEGVMRPVFIYSVDVSEFAVNKLKDRGSLEVTSIVTNIQDFLVHIQRELV
;
A
#
# COMPACT_ATOMS: atom_id res chain seq x y z
N THR A 1 11.74 -3.00 -17.34
CA THR A 1 12.27 -3.08 -15.97
C THR A 1 11.45 -4.07 -15.17
N THR A 2 12.06 -4.63 -14.14
CA THR A 2 11.55 -5.59 -13.16
C THR A 2 11.41 -4.89 -11.80
N ILE A 3 11.13 -5.65 -10.75
CA ILE A 3 11.15 -5.14 -9.36
C ILE A 3 12.52 -5.33 -8.68
N PHE A 4 13.42 -6.10 -9.29
CA PHE A 4 14.70 -6.47 -8.69
C PHE A 4 15.74 -5.34 -8.82
N PRO A 5 16.83 -5.39 -8.06
CA PRO A 5 17.96 -4.49 -8.30
C PRO A 5 18.48 -4.62 -9.73
N GLU A 6 18.46 -3.52 -10.48
CA GLU A 6 18.94 -3.45 -11.86
C GLU A 6 20.11 -2.48 -11.97
N TYR A 7 21.14 -2.90 -12.71
CA TYR A 7 22.35 -2.14 -12.97
C TYR A 7 22.47 -1.87 -14.46
N TYR A 8 22.84 -0.64 -14.81
CA TYR A 8 22.97 -0.18 -16.19
C TYR A 8 24.40 0.32 -16.43
N LYS A 9 25.01 -0.11 -17.53
CA LYS A 9 26.39 0.25 -17.88
C LYS A 9 26.42 1.55 -18.67
N ILE A 10 27.05 2.57 -18.10
CA ILE A 10 27.20 3.91 -18.68
C ILE A 10 28.68 4.24 -18.71
N ASP A 11 29.24 4.49 -19.90
CA ASP A 11 30.65 4.84 -20.10
C ASP A 11 31.65 3.92 -19.38
N GLY A 12 31.31 2.63 -19.31
CA GLY A 12 32.14 1.60 -18.67
C GLY A 12 31.79 1.30 -17.20
N THR A 13 31.01 2.15 -16.54
CA THR A 13 30.62 2.01 -15.13
C THR A 13 29.22 1.42 -14.97
N TRP A 14 29.05 0.50 -14.03
CA TRP A 14 27.73 -0.01 -13.65
C TRP A 14 27.06 0.92 -12.64
N VAL A 15 25.87 1.39 -12.97
CA VAL A 15 25.08 2.30 -12.13
C VAL A 15 23.80 1.59 -11.71
N LEU A 16 23.56 1.54 -10.40
CA LEU A 16 22.33 1.01 -9.83
C LEU A 16 21.15 1.94 -10.13
N LEU A 17 20.03 1.35 -10.52
CA LEU A 17 18.75 2.01 -10.59
C LEU A 17 18.18 2.18 -9.17
N ASN A 18 18.23 3.36 -8.57
CA ASN A 18 17.79 3.52 -7.17
C ASN A 18 16.28 3.42 -6.96
N GLN A 19 15.47 3.83 -7.94
CA GLN A 19 14.01 3.85 -7.85
C GLN A 19 13.40 2.96 -8.93
N GLY A 20 13.49 1.65 -8.71
CA GLY A 20 12.94 0.63 -9.59
C GLY A 20 11.40 0.60 -9.63
N ARG A 21 10.86 -0.05 -10.65
CA ARG A 21 9.49 -0.54 -10.74
C ARG A 21 9.38 -1.49 -11.92
N MET A 22 8.42 -2.40 -11.89
CA MET A 22 8.09 -3.21 -13.06
C MET A 22 7.41 -2.39 -14.17
N ASP A 23 7.42 -2.96 -15.37
CA ASP A 23 6.68 -2.49 -16.56
C ASP A 23 6.96 -1.04 -16.97
N GLY A 24 8.21 -0.60 -16.80
CA GLY A 24 8.72 0.67 -17.28
C GLY A 24 9.95 0.52 -18.16
N VAL A 25 10.47 1.68 -18.58
CA VAL A 25 11.74 1.81 -19.29
C VAL A 25 12.66 2.76 -18.53
N VAL A 26 13.97 2.54 -18.66
CA VAL A 26 14.98 3.39 -18.01
C VAL A 26 15.41 4.48 -18.95
N VAL A 27 15.33 5.72 -18.47
CA VAL A 27 15.84 6.91 -19.12
C VAL A 27 17.14 7.34 -18.44
N LEU A 28 18.15 7.65 -19.24
CA LEU A 28 19.39 8.29 -18.82
C LEU A 28 19.24 9.81 -18.96
N HIS A 29 19.31 10.53 -17.84
CA HIS A 29 19.36 11.99 -17.81
C HIS A 29 20.77 12.50 -18.09
N ASP A 30 20.88 13.77 -18.51
CA ASP A 30 22.17 14.40 -18.86
C ASP A 30 23.12 14.52 -17.67
N ASP A 31 22.58 14.53 -16.44
CA ASP A 31 23.36 14.51 -15.18
C ASP A 31 23.82 13.11 -14.77
N GLY A 32 23.59 12.09 -15.61
CA GLY A 32 23.95 10.70 -15.37
C GLY A 32 22.95 9.93 -14.51
N LYS A 33 21.86 10.55 -14.05
CA LYS A 33 20.83 9.85 -13.27
C LYS A 33 19.98 8.93 -14.12
N LEU A 34 19.56 7.83 -13.51
CA LEU A 34 18.62 6.89 -14.06
C LEU A 34 17.22 7.12 -13.49
N GLU A 35 16.22 7.17 -14.36
CA GLU A 35 14.80 7.20 -13.97
C GLU A 35 14.03 6.10 -14.68
N VAL A 36 13.22 5.33 -13.94
CA VAL A 36 12.20 4.48 -14.58
C VAL A 36 10.96 5.30 -14.91
N LYS A 37 10.67 5.42 -16.20
CA LYS A 37 9.43 6.01 -16.70
C LYS A 37 8.47 4.93 -17.20
N GLU A 38 7.20 5.12 -16.88
CA GLU A 38 6.11 4.48 -17.60
C GLU A 38 6.13 4.93 -19.07
N PHE A 39 5.74 4.06 -20.00
CA PHE A 39 5.71 4.41 -21.43
C PHE A 39 4.94 5.71 -21.73
N ARG A 40 3.83 5.95 -21.01
CA ARG A 40 3.01 7.17 -21.14
C ARG A 40 3.70 8.47 -20.69
N ARG A 41 4.83 8.39 -19.97
CA ARG A 41 5.62 9.53 -19.48
C ARG A 41 6.87 9.80 -20.31
N LEU A 42 7.13 9.00 -21.35
CA LEU A 42 8.23 9.25 -22.26
C LEU A 42 7.96 10.50 -23.10
N ALA A 43 9.01 11.29 -23.30
CA ALA A 43 9.01 12.46 -24.17
C ALA A 43 9.97 12.25 -25.34
N VAL A 44 9.70 12.94 -26.46
CA VAL A 44 10.65 12.99 -27.59
C VAL A 44 11.96 13.59 -27.10
N GLY A 45 13.06 12.86 -27.31
CA GLY A 45 14.40 13.23 -26.85
C GLY A 45 14.88 12.45 -25.63
N ASP A 46 14.01 11.72 -24.92
CA ASP A 46 14.44 10.84 -23.82
C ASP A 46 15.45 9.80 -24.34
N ARG A 47 16.59 9.69 -23.66
CA ARG A 47 17.61 8.67 -23.94
C ARG A 47 17.26 7.38 -23.21
N VAL A 48 16.69 6.43 -23.93
CA VAL A 48 16.17 5.17 -23.36
C VAL A 48 17.16 4.02 -23.58
N PHE A 49 17.35 3.16 -22.57
CA PHE A 49 18.08 1.91 -22.74
C PHE A 49 17.27 0.91 -23.58
N VAL A 50 17.90 0.33 -24.60
CA VAL A 50 17.26 -0.57 -25.59
C VAL A 50 17.77 -2.02 -25.56
N GLY A 51 18.68 -2.32 -24.63
CA GLY A 51 19.22 -3.67 -24.43
C GLY A 51 18.12 -4.69 -24.11
N ARG A 52 18.36 -5.96 -24.46
CA ARG A 52 17.39 -7.05 -24.31
C ARG A 52 17.87 -8.20 -23.44
N THR A 53 19.16 -8.25 -23.10
CA THR A 53 19.67 -9.23 -22.13
C THR A 53 19.82 -8.62 -20.74
N GLU A 54 19.57 -9.43 -19.72
CA GLU A 54 19.59 -9.05 -18.29
C GLU A 54 20.83 -9.59 -17.56
N ASP A 55 21.76 -10.20 -18.28
CA ASP A 55 22.99 -10.84 -17.78
C ASP A 55 24.24 -9.95 -17.97
N GLY A 56 24.04 -8.69 -18.33
CA GLY A 56 25.09 -7.69 -18.51
C GLY A 56 25.65 -7.56 -19.92
N ARG A 57 25.34 -8.48 -20.85
CA ARG A 57 25.88 -8.42 -22.23
C ARG A 57 25.46 -7.16 -22.99
N ASP A 58 24.22 -6.73 -22.84
CA ASP A 58 23.71 -5.49 -23.44
C ASP A 58 23.88 -4.26 -22.52
N GLY A 59 24.73 -4.36 -21.49
CA GLY A 59 24.89 -3.29 -20.50
C GLY A 59 23.73 -3.16 -19.52
N ILE A 60 22.91 -4.19 -19.37
CA ILE A 60 21.83 -4.29 -18.36
C ILE A 60 22.05 -5.56 -17.56
N PHE A 61 22.13 -5.45 -16.24
CA PHE A 61 22.28 -6.58 -15.32
C PHE A 61 21.18 -6.55 -14.26
N VAL A 62 20.39 -7.62 -14.15
CA VAL A 62 19.35 -7.78 -13.13
C VAL A 62 19.87 -8.76 -12.07
N HIS A 63 19.72 -8.42 -10.79
CA HIS A 63 20.11 -9.29 -9.67
C HIS A 63 18.88 -9.97 -9.05
N PRO A 64 18.38 -11.09 -9.61
CA PRO A 64 17.13 -11.72 -9.17
C PRO A 64 17.21 -12.38 -7.80
N ALA A 65 18.40 -12.87 -7.40
CA ALA A 65 18.61 -13.50 -6.09
C ALA A 65 18.82 -12.51 -4.94
N GLY A 66 18.81 -11.19 -5.20
CA GLY A 66 19.35 -10.11 -4.34
C GLY A 66 19.33 -10.36 -2.83
N PHE A 67 18.15 -10.51 -2.24
CA PHE A 67 17.96 -10.68 -0.78
C PHE A 67 17.56 -12.10 -0.37
N ASN A 68 17.53 -13.04 -1.31
CA ASN A 68 17.06 -14.39 -1.07
C ASN A 68 18.20 -15.23 -0.47
N GLN A 69 18.14 -15.55 0.83
CA GLN A 69 19.21 -16.24 1.56
C GLN A 69 19.16 -17.78 1.50
N GLY A 70 18.69 -18.37 0.40
CA GLY A 70 18.86 -19.81 0.16
C GLY A 70 17.68 -20.47 -0.56
N GLU A 71 18.01 -21.26 -1.58
CA GLU A 71 17.09 -22.21 -2.19
C GLU A 71 16.74 -23.28 -1.15
N ASN A 72 15.47 -23.36 -0.76
CA ASN A 72 14.99 -24.56 -0.08
C ASN A 72 14.94 -25.68 -1.11
N ASP A 73 15.71 -26.74 -0.89
CA ASP A 73 15.56 -28.04 -1.57
C ASP A 73 14.10 -28.48 -1.40
N ALA A 74 13.28 -28.22 -2.42
CA ALA A 74 11.88 -28.63 -2.39
C ALA A 74 11.83 -30.16 -2.55
N GLU A 75 11.41 -30.86 -1.49
CA GLU A 75 11.19 -32.30 -1.55
C GLU A 75 10.20 -32.66 -2.67
N THR A 76 10.46 -33.77 -3.38
CA THR A 76 9.64 -34.23 -4.52
C THR A 76 8.16 -34.46 -4.18
N PHE A 77 7.84 -34.70 -2.90
CA PHE A 77 6.47 -34.78 -2.41
C PHE A 77 6.35 -34.00 -1.11
N ALA A 78 5.54 -32.93 -1.12
CA ALA A 78 5.30 -32.09 0.04
C ALA A 78 3.83 -31.67 0.13
N PHE A 79 3.28 -31.68 1.35
CA PHE A 79 1.98 -31.06 1.64
C PHE A 79 2.19 -29.59 2.02
N ARG A 80 1.17 -28.74 1.76
CA ARG A 80 1.18 -27.31 2.15
C ARG A 80 2.32 -26.49 1.53
N THR A 81 2.57 -26.69 0.24
CA THR A 81 3.54 -25.90 -0.55
C THR A 81 3.08 -24.45 -0.81
N GLY A 82 1.81 -24.14 -0.55
CA GLY A 82 1.23 -22.80 -0.63
C GLY A 82 0.64 -22.33 0.70
N ARG A 83 0.33 -21.03 0.79
CA ARG A 83 -0.35 -20.44 1.94
C ARG A 83 -1.87 -20.49 1.72
N SER A 84 -2.61 -20.83 2.76
CA SER A 84 -4.07 -20.98 2.77
C SER A 84 -4.61 -20.65 4.16
N ARG A 85 -5.94 -20.64 4.32
CA ARG A 85 -6.61 -20.51 5.62
C ARG A 85 -6.18 -21.53 6.69
N GLU A 86 -5.54 -22.63 6.30
CA GLU A 86 -5.03 -23.67 7.23
C GLU A 86 -3.57 -23.46 7.64
N THR A 87 -2.92 -22.40 7.14
CA THR A 87 -1.52 -22.08 7.43
C THR A 87 -1.42 -21.42 8.81
N SER A 88 -0.43 -21.83 9.60
CA SER A 88 -0.10 -21.13 10.85
C SER A 88 0.69 -19.86 10.54
N TYR A 89 0.23 -18.74 11.09
CA TYR A 89 0.82 -17.43 10.87
C TYR A 89 1.54 -16.85 12.10
N SER A 90 1.62 -17.57 13.22
CA SER A 90 2.19 -17.03 14.48
C SER A 90 3.58 -16.43 14.30
N ARG A 91 4.47 -17.14 13.61
CA ARG A 91 5.83 -16.64 13.33
C ARG A 91 5.84 -15.48 12.33
N ASP A 92 4.87 -15.41 11.42
CA ASP A 92 4.76 -14.27 10.50
C ASP A 92 4.33 -13.01 11.25
N TYR A 93 3.44 -13.14 12.25
CA TYR A 93 3.08 -12.07 13.17
C TYR A 93 4.28 -11.63 14.02
N ASP A 94 5.00 -12.55 14.65
CA ASP A 94 6.20 -12.22 15.47
C ASP A 94 7.20 -11.38 14.66
N ARG A 95 7.50 -11.83 13.44
CA ARG A 95 8.39 -11.11 12.50
C ARG A 95 7.84 -9.76 12.11
N LEU A 96 6.54 -9.67 11.85
CA LEU A 96 5.90 -8.40 11.49
C LEU A 96 5.94 -7.40 12.65
N TYR A 97 5.75 -7.85 13.89
CA TYR A 97 5.85 -6.97 15.06
C TYR A 97 7.28 -6.43 15.24
N GLU A 98 8.29 -7.30 15.16
CA GLU A 98 9.70 -6.91 15.21
C GLU A 98 10.05 -5.93 14.07
N LEU A 99 9.59 -6.24 12.86
CA LEU A 99 9.78 -5.38 11.69
C LEU A 99 9.16 -4.01 11.91
N LEU A 100 7.89 -3.93 12.32
CA LEU A 100 7.21 -2.64 12.49
C LEU A 100 7.81 -1.79 13.61
N ARG A 101 8.31 -2.39 14.70
CA ARG A 101 9.07 -1.67 15.73
C ARG A 101 10.34 -1.04 15.16
N TYR A 102 11.05 -1.74 14.28
CA TYR A 102 12.24 -1.22 13.62
C TYR A 102 11.90 -0.14 12.57
N GLU A 103 10.91 -0.41 11.71
CA GLU A 103 10.51 0.47 10.61
C GLU A 103 9.94 1.79 11.09
N LYS A 104 9.27 1.81 12.24
CA LYS A 104 8.82 3.06 12.89
C LYS A 104 9.95 4.07 13.11
N GLU A 105 11.17 3.60 13.33
CA GLU A 105 12.33 4.47 13.58
C GLU A 105 13.25 4.63 12.34
N HIS A 106 13.25 3.65 11.43
CA HIS A 106 14.26 3.53 10.36
C HIS A 106 13.66 3.39 8.96
N GLY A 107 12.36 3.63 8.80
CA GLY A 107 11.59 3.18 7.66
C GLY A 107 10.55 4.16 7.15
N TYR A 108 9.73 3.65 6.24
CA TYR A 108 8.54 4.29 5.72
C TYR A 108 7.46 3.23 5.46
N ILE A 109 6.45 3.18 6.32
CA ILE A 109 5.41 2.15 6.37
C ILE A 109 4.16 2.65 5.64
N VAL A 110 3.90 2.08 4.46
CA VAL A 110 2.73 2.43 3.63
C VAL A 110 1.61 1.43 3.86
N TRP A 111 0.43 1.92 4.23
CA TRP A 111 -0.77 1.10 4.40
C TRP A 111 -1.72 1.27 3.22
N VAL A 112 -2.09 0.16 2.59
CA VAL A 112 -2.99 0.12 1.43
C VAL A 112 -4.32 -0.50 1.88
N LEU A 113 -5.37 0.31 1.95
CA LEU A 113 -6.54 -0.03 2.76
C LEU A 113 -7.85 -0.09 1.95
N GLY A 114 -8.61 -1.15 2.15
CA GLY A 114 -10.00 -1.29 1.69
C GLY A 114 -11.02 -0.87 2.75
N PRO A 115 -12.27 -0.56 2.36
CA PRO A 115 -13.28 -0.03 3.29
C PRO A 115 -13.65 -0.99 4.43
N ALA A 116 -13.41 -2.29 4.28
CA ALA A 116 -13.66 -3.27 5.35
C ALA A 116 -12.93 -2.94 6.67
N VAL A 117 -11.82 -2.20 6.59
CA VAL A 117 -11.04 -1.72 7.75
C VAL A 117 -11.86 -0.85 8.70
N VAL A 118 -12.87 -0.13 8.18
CA VAL A 118 -13.65 0.85 8.95
C VAL A 118 -15.11 0.46 9.13
N PHE A 119 -15.48 -0.76 8.74
CA PHE A 119 -16.82 -1.33 8.95
C PHE A 119 -17.01 -1.95 10.34
N ASP A 120 -15.94 -2.00 11.12
CA ASP A 120 -15.91 -2.52 12.48
C ASP A 120 -15.26 -1.50 13.42
N TRP A 121 -15.84 -1.34 14.61
CA TRP A 121 -15.39 -0.37 15.59
C TRP A 121 -13.97 -0.66 16.08
N ASP A 122 -13.66 -1.90 16.48
CA ASP A 122 -12.37 -2.27 17.07
C ASP A 122 -11.23 -2.11 16.04
N SER A 123 -11.46 -2.58 14.81
CA SER A 123 -10.54 -2.42 13.67
C SER A 123 -10.23 -0.95 13.37
N LYS A 124 -11.28 -0.10 13.35
CA LYS A 124 -11.14 1.34 13.14
C LYS A 124 -10.30 1.99 14.25
N GLN A 125 -10.60 1.69 15.52
CA GLN A 125 -9.84 2.22 16.66
C GLN A 125 -8.40 1.72 16.69
N ALA A 126 -8.19 0.44 16.34
CA ALA A 126 -6.85 -0.14 16.25
C ALA A 126 -5.98 0.61 15.23
N LEU A 127 -6.51 0.91 14.03
CA LEU A 127 -5.77 1.67 13.03
C LEU A 127 -5.49 3.12 13.46
N ILE A 128 -6.46 3.80 14.10
CA ILE A 128 -6.25 5.15 14.66
C ILE A 128 -5.10 5.12 15.68
N SER A 129 -5.09 4.13 16.57
CA SER A 129 -4.03 3.95 17.58
C SER A 129 -2.65 3.71 16.93
N LEU A 130 -2.58 2.89 15.89
CA LEU A 130 -1.33 2.65 15.14
C LEU A 130 -0.82 3.93 14.44
N ILE A 131 -1.71 4.74 13.88
CA ILE A 131 -1.38 6.05 13.31
C ILE A 131 -0.78 6.97 14.36
N GLU A 132 -1.46 7.13 15.49
CA GLU A 132 -1.04 8.05 16.56
C GLU A 132 0.26 7.62 17.24
N ASN A 133 0.60 6.33 17.15
CA ASN A 133 1.84 5.77 17.68
C ASN A 133 2.95 5.61 16.63
N GLY A 134 2.80 6.17 15.43
CA GLY A 134 3.87 6.25 14.42
C GLY A 134 4.16 4.95 13.67
N TYR A 135 3.20 4.03 13.57
CA TYR A 135 3.33 2.80 12.76
C TYR A 135 2.76 2.94 11.34
N VAL A 136 2.42 4.17 10.94
CA VAL A 136 1.85 4.51 9.64
C VAL A 136 2.50 5.79 9.15
N ASP A 137 3.12 5.75 7.96
CA ASP A 137 3.74 6.93 7.33
C ASP A 137 2.96 7.45 6.11
N ALA A 138 2.16 6.59 5.48
CA ALA A 138 1.22 6.98 4.43
C ALA A 138 0.06 5.99 4.32
N ILE A 139 -1.09 6.49 3.87
CA ILE A 139 -2.25 5.67 3.50
C ILE A 139 -2.55 5.80 2.00
N LEU A 140 -2.71 4.67 1.33
CA LEU A 140 -3.24 4.56 -0.03
C LEU A 140 -4.61 3.89 0.03
N ALA A 141 -5.66 4.61 -0.34
CA ALA A 141 -7.03 4.10 -0.30
C ALA A 141 -7.86 4.71 -1.44
N GLY A 142 -9.18 4.51 -1.39
CA GLY A 142 -10.13 5.15 -2.29
C GLY A 142 -11.29 5.81 -1.55
N ASN A 143 -12.21 6.43 -2.30
CA ASN A 143 -13.34 7.18 -1.76
C ASN A 143 -14.13 6.42 -0.69
N ALA A 144 -14.40 5.12 -0.93
CA ALA A 144 -15.20 4.30 -0.03
C ALA A 144 -14.62 4.21 1.39
N LEU A 145 -13.30 4.05 1.53
CA LEU A 145 -12.69 3.96 2.86
C LEU A 145 -12.88 5.27 3.64
N ALA A 146 -12.51 6.40 3.03
CA ALA A 146 -12.61 7.69 3.71
C ALA A 146 -14.06 8.08 4.00
N THR A 147 -14.98 7.76 3.09
CA THR A 147 -16.41 8.05 3.26
C THR A 147 -16.99 7.26 4.44
N HIS A 148 -16.76 5.95 4.50
CA HIS A 148 -17.32 5.12 5.56
C HIS A 148 -16.61 5.30 6.91
N ASP A 149 -15.34 5.71 6.90
CA ASP A 149 -14.65 6.11 8.13
C ASP A 149 -15.31 7.34 8.78
N LEU A 150 -15.62 8.35 7.95
CA LEU A 150 -16.32 9.57 8.37
C LEU A 150 -17.79 9.29 8.71
N GLU A 151 -18.46 8.38 7.99
CA GLU A 151 -19.80 7.86 8.33
C GLU A 151 -19.80 7.23 9.72
N GLY A 152 -18.85 6.35 9.99
CA GLY A 152 -18.70 5.71 11.30
C GLY A 152 -18.39 6.72 12.41
N ALA A 153 -17.80 7.87 12.10
CA ALA A 153 -17.54 8.91 13.08
C ALA A 153 -18.75 9.81 13.36
N LEU A 154 -19.59 10.08 12.35
CA LEU A 154 -20.75 10.97 12.47
C LEU A 154 -22.03 10.23 12.91
N PHE A 155 -22.21 9.02 12.42
CA PHE A 155 -23.45 8.27 12.55
C PHE A 155 -23.26 6.91 13.22
N GLN A 156 -22.01 6.52 13.53
CA GLN A 156 -21.67 5.19 14.07
C GLN A 156 -22.07 4.04 13.13
N THR A 157 -22.27 4.33 11.84
CA THR A 157 -22.64 3.32 10.84
C THR A 157 -21.63 3.21 9.72
N ALA A 158 -21.65 2.05 9.05
CA ALA A 158 -21.11 1.87 7.72
C ALA A 158 -22.20 1.28 6.83
N LEU A 159 -22.54 1.96 5.72
CA LEU A 159 -23.67 1.59 4.86
C LEU A 159 -24.99 1.46 5.64
N GLY A 160 -25.16 2.27 6.70
CA GLY A 160 -26.37 2.28 7.51
C GLY A 160 -26.51 1.17 8.55
N GLN A 161 -25.49 0.34 8.73
CA GLN A 161 -25.42 -0.65 9.80
C GLN A 161 -24.46 -0.15 10.88
N ASP A 162 -24.86 -0.25 12.14
CA ASP A 162 -24.02 0.12 13.28
C ASP A 162 -22.72 -0.70 13.29
N ILE A 163 -21.57 -0.01 13.38
CA ILE A 163 -20.24 -0.64 13.25
C ILE A 163 -19.84 -1.48 14.48
N TYR A 164 -20.62 -1.45 15.57
CA TYR A 164 -20.39 -2.25 16.77
C TYR A 164 -21.45 -3.34 16.93
N THR A 165 -22.73 -2.99 16.89
CA THR A 165 -23.84 -3.93 17.15
C THR A 165 -24.26 -4.72 15.92
N GLN A 166 -23.89 -4.26 14.72
CA GLN A 166 -24.34 -4.80 13.44
C GLN A 166 -25.87 -4.69 13.22
N GLU A 167 -26.57 -3.84 13.98
CA GLU A 167 -27.98 -3.55 13.75
C GLU A 167 -28.16 -2.53 12.63
N SER A 168 -29.13 -2.74 11.74
CA SER A 168 -29.46 -1.76 10.70
C SER A 168 -30.22 -0.58 11.30
N VAL A 169 -29.76 0.64 11.00
CA VAL A 169 -30.41 1.87 11.43
C VAL A 169 -31.50 2.26 10.43
N ALA A 170 -32.64 2.74 10.93
CA ALA A 170 -33.72 3.23 10.07
C ALA A 170 -33.22 4.37 9.17
N ASN A 171 -33.41 4.23 7.85
CA ASN A 171 -32.86 5.13 6.82
C ASN A 171 -31.32 5.23 6.77
N GLY A 172 -30.59 4.31 7.42
CA GLY A 172 -29.14 4.36 7.50
C GLY A 172 -28.43 4.27 6.14
N HIS A 173 -29.08 3.72 5.11
CA HIS A 173 -28.53 3.68 3.76
C HIS A 173 -28.25 5.07 3.17
N TYR A 174 -28.83 6.15 3.72
CA TYR A 174 -28.51 7.53 3.36
C TYR A 174 -27.28 8.09 4.08
N HIS A 175 -26.83 7.51 5.20
CA HIS A 175 -25.80 8.13 6.04
C HIS A 175 -24.51 8.45 5.27
N HIS A 176 -23.98 7.52 4.46
CA HIS A 176 -22.80 7.80 3.63
C HIS A 176 -23.03 8.91 2.60
N LEU A 177 -24.24 9.02 2.04
CA LEU A 177 -24.61 10.11 1.12
C LEU A 177 -24.72 11.45 1.86
N ASP A 178 -25.24 11.45 3.09
CA ASP A 178 -25.31 12.64 3.94
C ASP A 178 -23.91 13.13 4.33
N VAL A 179 -22.97 12.20 4.61
CA VAL A 179 -21.55 12.54 4.79
C VAL A 179 -20.99 13.19 3.54
N LEU A 180 -21.17 12.56 2.38
CA LEU A 180 -20.66 13.08 1.11
C LEU A 180 -21.23 14.45 0.79
N ASN A 181 -22.54 14.64 0.95
CA ASN A 181 -23.20 15.92 0.71
C ASN A 181 -22.61 17.00 1.63
N GLN A 182 -22.53 16.74 2.93
CA GLN A 182 -21.98 17.69 3.90
C GLN A 182 -20.49 17.97 3.65
N ALA A 183 -19.69 16.95 3.33
CA ALA A 183 -18.27 17.13 3.03
C ALA A 183 -18.03 18.00 1.79
N ARG A 184 -18.92 17.92 0.79
CA ARG A 184 -18.87 18.73 -0.43
C ARG A 184 -19.31 20.18 -0.24
N GLU A 185 -19.88 20.54 0.91
CA GLU A 185 -20.10 21.94 1.30
C GLU A 185 -18.78 22.63 1.73
N HIS A 186 -17.70 21.86 1.88
CA HIS A 186 -16.36 22.34 2.22
C HIS A 186 -15.38 22.13 1.06
N GLU A 187 -14.32 22.94 0.99
CA GLU A 187 -13.32 22.81 -0.08
C GLU A 187 -12.40 21.59 0.14
N THR A 188 -12.15 21.22 1.40
CA THR A 188 -11.27 20.09 1.75
C THR A 188 -11.89 19.21 2.84
N ILE A 189 -11.44 17.96 2.91
CA ILE A 189 -11.83 17.01 3.96
C ILE A 189 -11.39 17.53 5.33
N SER A 190 -10.23 18.19 5.42
CA SER A 190 -9.76 18.81 6.66
C SER A 190 -10.70 19.90 7.18
N GLN A 191 -11.21 20.77 6.31
CA GLN A 191 -12.21 21.78 6.68
C GLN A 191 -13.51 21.12 7.19
N PHE A 192 -13.98 20.07 6.52
CA PHE A 192 -15.16 19.31 6.94
C PHE A 192 -14.97 18.64 8.31
N VAL A 193 -13.85 17.94 8.51
CA VAL A 193 -13.50 17.28 9.78
C VAL A 193 -13.48 18.29 10.93
N ALA A 194 -12.87 19.46 10.72
CA ALA A 194 -12.84 20.53 11.71
C ALA A 194 -14.24 21.11 11.99
N ALA A 195 -15.03 21.38 10.93
CA ALA A 195 -16.37 21.95 11.06
C ALA A 195 -17.34 21.04 11.82
N LYS A 196 -17.19 19.71 11.68
CA LYS A 196 -18.01 18.71 12.37
C LYS A 196 -17.39 18.22 13.69
N ASN A 197 -16.23 18.75 14.09
CA ASN A 197 -15.47 18.32 15.27
C ASN A 197 -15.26 16.78 15.31
N ILE A 198 -14.91 16.20 14.18
CA ILE A 198 -14.66 14.76 14.06
C ILE A 198 -13.28 14.44 14.64
N GLN A 199 -13.25 13.66 15.73
CA GLN A 199 -12.00 13.26 16.40
C GLN A 199 -11.71 11.76 16.26
N ASP A 200 -12.73 10.93 16.07
CA ASP A 200 -12.62 9.47 16.13
C ASP A 200 -12.77 8.85 14.73
N SER A 201 -11.85 9.20 13.82
CA SER A 201 -11.78 8.68 12.46
C SER A 201 -10.34 8.52 11.99
N VAL A 202 -10.06 7.52 11.15
CA VAL A 202 -8.76 7.29 10.50
C VAL A 202 -8.34 8.55 9.73
N VAL A 203 -9.27 9.16 9.01
CA VAL A 203 -9.07 10.42 8.28
C VAL A 203 -8.65 11.55 9.22
N SER A 204 -9.36 11.74 10.34
CA SER A 204 -9.00 12.77 11.33
C SER A 204 -7.66 12.50 11.99
N ALA A 205 -7.32 11.23 12.24
CA ALA A 205 -6.03 10.84 12.81
C ALA A 205 -4.89 11.22 11.86
N CYS A 206 -5.01 10.88 10.57
CA CYS A 206 -4.03 11.29 9.55
C CYS A 206 -3.88 12.82 9.44
N ILE A 207 -4.98 13.57 9.51
CA ILE A 207 -4.93 15.05 9.47
C ILE A 207 -4.18 15.58 10.70
N ARG A 208 -4.45 15.06 11.91
CA ARG A 208 -3.79 15.50 13.15
C ARG A 208 -2.30 15.17 13.16
N THR A 209 -1.91 14.00 12.67
CA THR A 209 -0.52 13.53 12.66
C THR A 209 0.27 13.98 11.43
N GLY A 210 -0.39 14.58 10.43
CA GLY A 210 0.24 15.02 9.19
C GLY A 210 0.58 13.87 8.23
N ILE A 211 -0.04 12.71 8.39
CA ILE A 211 0.18 11.55 7.51
C ILE A 211 -0.51 11.79 6.17
N PRO A 212 0.21 11.69 5.03
CA PRO A 212 -0.39 11.79 3.72
C PRO A 212 -1.35 10.63 3.44
N MET A 213 -2.55 10.97 2.95
CA MET A 213 -3.53 10.00 2.47
C MET A 213 -3.82 10.27 0.99
N VAL A 214 -3.56 9.27 0.14
CA VAL A 214 -3.90 9.33 -1.29
C VAL A 214 -5.20 8.57 -1.52
N LEU A 215 -6.23 9.30 -1.94
CA LEU A 215 -7.53 8.74 -2.27
C LEU A 215 -7.69 8.62 -3.79
N ALA A 216 -7.49 7.42 -4.32
CA ALA A 216 -7.70 7.14 -5.73
C ALA A 216 -9.20 6.95 -6.02
N GLY A 217 -9.69 7.67 -7.02
CA GLY A 217 -11.06 7.53 -7.48
C GLY A 217 -11.29 6.22 -8.23
N SER A 218 -12.54 5.74 -8.23
CA SER A 218 -12.95 4.56 -8.97
C SER A 218 -14.33 4.78 -9.62
N ILE A 219 -14.63 3.96 -10.63
CA ILE A 219 -15.91 4.03 -11.37
C ILE A 219 -17.16 3.72 -10.53
N ARG A 220 -17.00 3.27 -9.28
CA ARG A 220 -18.11 2.97 -8.36
C ARG A 220 -18.35 4.06 -7.31
N ASP A 221 -17.57 5.14 -7.35
CA ASP A 221 -17.58 6.12 -6.26
C ASP A 221 -18.88 6.92 -6.23
N ASP A 222 -19.53 6.96 -5.06
CA ASP A 222 -20.58 7.91 -4.74
C ASP A 222 -19.97 9.26 -4.33
N GLY A 223 -20.57 10.39 -4.73
CA GLY A 223 -20.09 11.74 -4.37
C GLY A 223 -19.14 12.31 -5.43
N PRO A 224 -17.81 12.13 -5.34
CA PRO A 224 -16.98 11.68 -4.21
C PRO A 224 -16.64 12.81 -3.21
N LEU A 225 -15.87 12.48 -2.16
CA LEU A 225 -15.25 13.47 -1.27
C LEU A 225 -14.36 14.45 -2.07
N PRO A 226 -14.20 15.73 -1.65
CA PRO A 226 -13.53 16.78 -2.44
C PRO A 226 -12.10 16.46 -2.92
N GLU A 227 -11.32 15.73 -2.13
CA GLU A 227 -9.89 15.47 -2.39
C GLU A 227 -9.61 14.13 -3.11
N VAL A 228 -10.66 13.41 -3.52
CA VAL A 228 -10.52 12.17 -4.28
C VAL A 228 -10.00 12.45 -5.69
N ILE A 229 -8.91 11.77 -6.06
CA ILE A 229 -8.26 11.95 -7.36
C ILE A 229 -8.97 11.07 -8.40
N ALA A 230 -9.86 11.67 -9.19
CA ALA A 230 -10.65 10.97 -10.20
C ALA A 230 -9.81 10.44 -11.38
N ASP A 231 -8.76 11.17 -11.80
CA ASP A 231 -7.89 10.74 -12.89
C ASP A 231 -6.95 9.62 -12.43
N ALA A 232 -7.13 8.42 -12.98
CA ALA A 232 -6.39 7.22 -12.58
C ALA A 232 -4.87 7.37 -12.73
N TYR A 233 -4.41 8.16 -13.71
CA TYR A 233 -2.99 8.38 -13.94
C TYR A 233 -2.37 9.34 -12.91
N THR A 234 -3.10 10.38 -12.55
CA THR A 234 -2.74 11.30 -11.47
C THR A 234 -2.77 10.57 -10.13
N ALA A 235 -3.79 9.75 -9.88
CA ALA A 235 -3.88 8.93 -8.68
C ALA A 235 -2.68 7.97 -8.57
N GLN A 236 -2.38 7.24 -9.65
CA GLN A 236 -1.20 6.36 -9.71
C GLN A 236 0.10 7.13 -9.48
N ASN A 237 0.27 8.31 -10.06
CA ASN A 237 1.46 9.14 -9.84
C ASN A 237 1.59 9.54 -8.36
N SER A 238 0.49 9.95 -7.72
CA SER A 238 0.47 10.31 -6.30
C SER A 238 0.75 9.10 -5.39
N MET A 239 0.14 7.94 -5.67
CA MET A 239 0.42 6.70 -4.97
C MET A 239 1.90 6.30 -5.09
N ARG A 240 2.49 6.45 -6.29
CA ARG A 240 3.91 6.16 -6.53
C ARG A 240 4.84 7.05 -5.71
N GLN A 241 4.47 8.30 -5.42
CA GLN A 241 5.30 9.16 -4.56
C GLN A 241 5.45 8.59 -3.15
N GLN A 242 4.44 7.87 -2.65
CA GLN A 242 4.51 7.17 -1.37
C GLN A 242 5.18 5.80 -1.53
N ALA A 243 4.76 5.01 -2.51
CA ALA A 243 5.28 3.66 -2.73
C ALA A 243 6.79 3.61 -2.99
N LYS A 244 7.35 4.62 -3.66
CA LYS A 244 8.80 4.68 -3.94
C LYS A 244 9.65 4.97 -2.69
N GLN A 245 9.04 5.41 -1.59
CA GLN A 245 9.72 5.64 -0.31
C GLN A 245 9.60 4.42 0.61
N ALA A 246 8.59 3.58 0.39
CA ALA A 246 8.25 2.46 1.25
C ALA A 246 9.43 1.51 1.49
N THR A 247 9.64 1.18 2.75
CA THR A 247 10.47 0.05 3.20
C THR A 247 9.59 -1.13 3.62
N THR A 248 8.35 -0.84 4.04
CA THR A 248 7.32 -1.82 4.33
C THR A 248 5.98 -1.37 3.73
N VAL A 249 5.24 -2.29 3.10
CA VAL A 249 3.89 -2.06 2.58
C VAL A 249 2.93 -3.08 3.18
N ILE A 250 1.84 -2.62 3.79
CA ILE A 250 0.80 -3.49 4.36
C ILE A 250 -0.51 -3.28 3.59
N CYS A 251 -0.95 -4.31 2.89
CA CYS A 251 -2.17 -4.32 2.09
C CYS A 251 -3.31 -5.05 2.81
N LEU A 252 -4.42 -4.36 3.10
CA LEU A 252 -5.58 -4.90 3.82
C LEU A 252 -6.86 -4.85 2.98
N ALA A 253 -7.41 -6.02 2.64
CA ALA A 253 -8.75 -6.17 2.06
C ALA A 253 -9.07 -5.28 0.84
N THR A 254 -8.10 -5.06 -0.05
CA THR A 254 -8.29 -4.22 -1.25
C THR A 254 -7.51 -4.72 -2.47
N GLN A 255 -8.02 -5.73 -3.16
CA GLN A 255 -7.35 -6.31 -4.33
C GLN A 255 -6.87 -5.28 -5.37
N LEU A 256 -7.71 -4.31 -5.74
CA LEU A 256 -7.37 -3.30 -6.74
C LEU A 256 -6.18 -2.42 -6.31
N HIS A 257 -6.25 -1.81 -5.12
CA HIS A 257 -5.17 -0.94 -4.64
C HIS A 257 -3.91 -1.72 -4.27
N SER A 258 -4.04 -2.94 -3.73
CA SER A 258 -2.88 -3.80 -3.42
C SER A 258 -2.09 -4.12 -4.69
N ILE A 259 -2.78 -4.55 -5.75
CA ILE A 259 -2.15 -4.86 -7.04
C ILE A 259 -1.54 -3.60 -7.66
N ALA A 260 -2.26 -2.47 -7.64
CA ALA A 260 -1.75 -1.21 -8.17
C ALA A 260 -0.46 -0.80 -7.44
N THR A 261 -0.46 -0.87 -6.11
CA THR A 261 0.70 -0.52 -5.26
C THR A 261 1.87 -1.47 -5.51
N GLY A 262 1.65 -2.79 -5.52
CA GLY A 262 2.70 -3.76 -5.82
C GLY A 262 3.37 -3.54 -7.18
N ASN A 263 2.63 -3.13 -8.21
CA ASN A 263 3.20 -2.76 -9.50
C ASN A 263 4.11 -1.52 -9.46
N MET A 264 3.99 -0.67 -8.43
CA MET A 264 4.75 0.56 -8.25
C MET A 264 5.91 0.42 -7.26
N THR A 265 5.93 -0.65 -6.47
CA THR A 265 6.89 -0.87 -5.39
C THR A 265 8.05 -1.75 -5.85
N PRO A 266 9.31 -1.30 -5.77
CA PRO A 266 10.49 -2.14 -5.99
C PRO A 266 10.68 -3.14 -4.84
N ALA A 267 11.41 -4.23 -5.07
CA ALA A 267 11.78 -5.20 -4.02
C ALA A 267 12.94 -4.72 -3.12
N TYR A 268 13.36 -3.47 -3.28
CA TYR A 268 14.49 -2.89 -2.54
C TYR A 268 14.35 -1.39 -2.42
N GLN A 269 14.98 -0.87 -1.38
CA GLN A 269 15.11 0.56 -1.15
C GLN A 269 16.56 0.88 -0.81
N SER A 270 17.05 2.05 -1.24
CA SER A 270 18.27 2.63 -0.71
C SER A 270 17.91 3.59 0.43
N VAL A 271 18.23 3.19 1.66
CA VAL A 271 18.06 4.01 2.87
C VAL A 271 19.45 4.35 3.38
N GLU A 272 19.77 5.64 3.49
CA GLU A 272 21.07 6.13 3.97
C GLU A 272 22.28 5.54 3.21
N GLY A 273 22.12 5.26 1.92
CA GLY A 273 23.17 4.68 1.08
C GLY A 273 23.32 3.15 1.23
N VAL A 274 22.55 2.51 2.09
CA VAL A 274 22.48 1.05 2.24
C VAL A 274 21.26 0.53 1.50
N MET A 275 21.47 -0.48 0.66
CA MET A 275 20.39 -1.20 0.01
C MET A 275 19.80 -2.23 0.97
N ARG A 276 18.47 -2.23 1.10
CA ARG A 276 17.71 -3.18 1.93
C ARG A 276 16.45 -3.65 1.20
N PRO A 277 15.91 -4.83 1.54
CA PRO A 277 14.66 -5.33 0.95
C PRO A 277 13.47 -4.44 1.32
N VAL A 278 12.39 -4.56 0.54
CA VAL A 278 11.10 -3.92 0.82
C VAL A 278 10.09 -5.01 1.16
N PHE A 279 9.61 -5.01 2.40
CA PHE A 279 8.70 -6.04 2.87
C PHE A 279 7.27 -5.71 2.47
N ILE A 280 6.60 -6.64 1.79
CA ILE A 280 5.20 -6.45 1.40
C ILE A 280 4.33 -7.50 2.10
N TYR A 281 3.35 -7.06 2.87
CA TYR A 281 2.37 -7.92 3.51
C TYR A 281 1.02 -7.77 2.80
N SER A 282 0.39 -8.90 2.46
CA SER A 282 -0.95 -8.91 1.89
C SER A 282 -1.88 -9.72 2.78
N VAL A 283 -2.89 -9.06 3.33
CA VAL A 283 -3.83 -9.64 4.28
C VAL A 283 -5.25 -9.53 3.73
N ASP A 284 -5.89 -10.66 3.53
CA ASP A 284 -7.27 -10.76 3.05
C ASP A 284 -7.86 -12.10 3.50
N VAL A 285 -9.18 -12.16 3.67
CA VAL A 285 -9.89 -13.43 3.93
C VAL A 285 -9.93 -14.29 2.67
N SER A 286 -9.81 -13.67 1.49
CA SER A 286 -9.80 -14.33 0.20
C SER A 286 -8.40 -14.77 -0.21
N GLU A 287 -8.20 -16.09 -0.30
CA GLU A 287 -6.99 -16.68 -0.86
C GLU A 287 -6.71 -16.17 -2.29
N PHE A 288 -7.76 -15.91 -3.06
CA PHE A 288 -7.62 -15.37 -4.41
C PHE A 288 -7.00 -13.96 -4.40
N ALA A 289 -7.40 -13.10 -3.46
CA ALA A 289 -6.89 -11.74 -3.38
C ALA A 289 -5.40 -11.72 -3.02
N VAL A 290 -4.98 -12.49 -2.00
CA VAL A 290 -3.58 -12.52 -1.58
C VAL A 290 -2.65 -13.18 -2.60
N ASN A 291 -3.11 -14.22 -3.31
CA ASN A 291 -2.30 -14.91 -4.32
C ASN A 291 -2.06 -14.03 -5.56
N LYS A 292 -3.01 -13.15 -5.92
CA LYS A 292 -2.85 -12.28 -7.09
C LYS A 292 -1.71 -11.28 -6.98
N LEU A 293 -1.36 -10.84 -5.76
CA LEU A 293 -0.21 -9.96 -5.56
C LEU A 293 1.10 -10.75 -5.69
N LYS A 294 1.15 -11.96 -5.15
CA LYS A 294 2.31 -12.87 -5.25
C LYS A 294 2.62 -13.26 -6.70
N ASP A 295 1.58 -13.53 -7.49
CA ASP A 295 1.71 -13.94 -8.89
C ASP A 295 2.31 -12.86 -9.82
N ARG A 296 2.42 -11.60 -9.37
CA ARG A 296 2.94 -10.48 -10.18
C ARG A 296 4.45 -10.26 -10.03
N GLY A 297 5.17 -11.27 -9.58
CA GLY A 297 6.64 -11.24 -9.53
C GLY A 297 7.21 -10.63 -8.24
N SER A 298 6.35 -10.21 -7.30
CA SER A 298 6.74 -9.72 -5.97
C SER A 298 7.24 -10.87 -5.09
N LEU A 299 8.50 -11.29 -5.31
CA LEU A 299 9.15 -12.39 -4.58
C LEU A 299 9.14 -12.20 -3.05
N GLU A 300 8.97 -10.97 -2.56
CA GLU A 300 9.00 -10.63 -1.12
C GLU A 300 7.61 -10.44 -0.49
N VAL A 301 6.53 -10.85 -1.15
CA VAL A 301 5.17 -10.75 -0.56
C VAL A 301 4.93 -11.86 0.46
N THR A 302 4.72 -11.46 1.71
CA THR A 302 4.19 -12.32 2.78
C THR A 302 2.67 -12.24 2.81
N SER A 303 2.02 -13.33 2.39
CA SER A 303 0.55 -13.44 2.42
C SER A 303 0.05 -14.02 3.74
N ILE A 304 -1.00 -13.41 4.30
CA ILE A 304 -1.71 -13.88 5.50
C ILE A 304 -3.20 -13.96 5.16
N VAL A 305 -3.79 -15.16 5.24
CA VAL A 305 -5.21 -15.39 4.96
C VAL A 305 -5.97 -15.33 6.28
N THR A 306 -6.58 -14.19 6.58
CA THR A 306 -7.29 -13.94 7.85
C THR A 306 -8.29 -12.79 7.73
N ASN A 307 -9.19 -12.65 8.70
CA ASN A 307 -9.98 -11.43 8.85
C ASN A 307 -9.05 -10.25 9.21
N ILE A 308 -9.18 -9.14 8.48
CA ILE A 308 -8.39 -7.92 8.67
C ILE A 308 -8.69 -7.20 9.99
N GLN A 309 -9.88 -7.40 10.56
CA GLN A 309 -10.29 -6.77 11.82
C GLN A 309 -9.48 -7.38 12.95
N ASP A 310 -9.50 -8.72 13.04
CA ASP A 310 -8.66 -9.47 13.98
C ASP A 310 -7.18 -9.14 13.80
N PHE A 311 -6.71 -9.11 12.54
CA PHE A 311 -5.32 -8.73 12.23
C PHE A 311 -4.94 -7.36 12.83
N LEU A 312 -5.75 -6.32 12.58
CA LEU A 312 -5.47 -4.97 13.09
C LEU A 312 -5.49 -4.90 14.61
N VAL A 313 -6.47 -5.53 15.25
CA VAL A 313 -6.57 -5.59 16.72
C VAL A 313 -5.37 -6.34 17.32
N HIS A 314 -4.93 -7.43 16.69
CA HIS A 314 -3.73 -8.16 17.12
C HIS A 314 -2.47 -7.31 16.99
N ILE A 315 -2.29 -6.61 15.87
CA ILE A 315 -1.14 -5.72 15.63
C ILE A 315 -1.13 -4.58 16.65
N GLN A 316 -2.28 -3.95 16.89
CA GLN A 316 -2.41 -2.87 17.87
C GLN A 316 -2.08 -3.35 19.29
N ARG A 317 -2.62 -4.49 19.73
CA ARG A 317 -2.36 -5.05 21.07
C ARG A 317 -0.87 -5.32 21.36
N GLU A 318 -0.10 -5.67 20.33
CA GLU A 318 1.32 -6.02 20.49
C GLU A 318 2.26 -4.81 20.31
N LEU A 319 1.81 -3.74 19.67
CA LEU A 319 2.64 -2.60 19.31
C LEU A 319 2.36 -1.31 20.12
N VAL A 320 1.17 -1.19 20.72
CA VAL A 320 0.71 -0.02 21.49
C VAL A 320 0.24 -0.44 22.88
#